data_AF-A0A932IEP0-F1
#
_entry.id   AF-A0A932IEP0-F1
#
_cell.length_a   1.000
_cell.length_b   1.000
_cell.length_c   1.000
_cell.angle_alpha   90.00
_cell.angle_beta   90.00
_cell.angle_gamma   90.00
#
_symmetry.space_group_name_H-M   'P 1'
#
loop_
_entity.id
_entity.type
_entity.pdbx_description
1 polymer ?
#
loop_
_entity_poly.entity_id
_entity_poly.type
_entity_poly.pdbx_seq_one_letter_code
_entity_poly.pdbx_strand_id
1 'polypeptide(L)' 'MECDHAPFKRAGIPSALLIDLDYPEWHTRADVPAACEATSLAQMARFVEAFVFGAQ' A
#
# COMPACT_ATOMS: atom_id res chain seq x y z
N MET A 1 -6.39 -4.09 13.73
CA MET A 1 -5.20 -4.29 12.88
C MET A 1 -4.16 -3.26 13.29
N GLU A 2 -3.04 -3.72 13.85
CA GLU A 2 -1.94 -2.84 14.28
C GLU A 2 -0.98 -2.67 13.10
N CYS A 3 -0.75 -1.43 12.71
CA CYS A 3 0.18 -1.00 11.66
C CYS A 3 0.41 0.51 11.90
N ASP A 4 1.34 1.14 11.19
CA ASP A 4 1.79 2.51 11.45
C ASP A 4 0.67 3.55 11.42
N HIS A 5 -0.45 3.28 10.75
CA HIS A 5 -1.63 4.14 10.74
C HIS A 5 -2.42 4.15 12.07
N ALA A 6 -2.27 3.14 12.93
CA ALA A 6 -3.09 2.97 14.13
C ALA A 6 -2.92 4.10 15.18
N PRO A 7 -1.70 4.58 15.50
CA PRO A 7 -1.50 5.75 16.36
C PRO A 7 -2.22 7.01 15.84
N PHE A 8 -2.19 7.25 14.52
CA PHE A 8 -2.87 8.41 13.91
C PHE A 8 -4.39 8.32 14.07
N LYS A 9 -4.97 7.16 13.77
CA LYS A 9 -6.41 6.92 14.01
C LYS A 9 -6.80 7.16 15.48
N ARG A 10 -6.00 6.65 16.43
CA ARG A 10 -6.25 6.83 17.87
C ARG A 10 -6.17 8.31 18.30
N ALA A 11 -5.35 9.11 17.62
CA ALA A 11 -5.24 10.55 17.84
C ALA A 11 -6.32 11.38 17.12
N GLY A 12 -7.27 10.75 16.42
CA GLY A 12 -8.31 11.45 15.65
C GLY A 12 -7.83 12.01 14.31
N ILE A 13 -6.63 11.64 13.85
CA ILE A 13 -6.08 12.05 12.55
C ILE A 13 -6.61 11.09 11.48
N PRO A 14 -7.30 11.59 10.43
CA PRO A 14 -7.75 10.77 9.32
C PRO A 14 -6.56 10.05 8.68
N SER A 15 -6.65 8.74 8.63
CA SER A 15 -5.61 7.89 8.06
C SER A 15 -6.24 6.63 7.47
N ALA A 16 -5.70 6.24 6.32
CA ALA A 16 -6.10 5.06 5.58
C ALA A 16 -4.91 4.10 5.45
N LEU A 17 -5.21 2.81 5.31
CA LEU A 17 -4.21 1.80 5.01
C LEU A 17 -4.53 1.21 3.64
N LEU A 18 -3.55 1.29 2.73
CA LEU A 18 -3.55 0.62 1.43
C LEU A 18 -2.56 -0.53 1.52
N ILE A 19 -3.06 -1.76 1.51
CA ILE A 19 -2.26 -2.97 1.71
C ILE A 19 -2.87 -4.15 0.96
N ASP A 20 -2.02 -5.03 0.45
CA ASP A 20 -2.41 -6.37 0.01
C ASP A 20 -2.19 -7.34 1.18
N LEU A 21 -3.24 -8.06 1.59
CA LEU A 21 -3.18 -9.03 2.69
C LEU A 21 -2.95 -10.46 2.20
N ASP A 22 -3.00 -10.70 0.89
CA ASP A 22 -2.93 -12.02 0.29
C ASP A 22 -1.64 -12.23 -0.55
N TYR A 23 -0.62 -11.38 -0.36
CA TYR A 23 0.69 -11.50 -1.02
C TYR A 23 1.46 -12.74 -0.55
N PRO A 24 1.69 -13.76 -1.40
CA PRO A 24 2.23 -15.06 -0.98
C PRO A 24 3.64 -15.02 -0.42
N GLU A 25 4.48 -14.11 -0.91
CA GLU A 25 5.89 -14.03 -0.56
C GLU A 25 6.12 -13.25 0.76
N TRP A 26 5.08 -12.64 1.33
CA TRP A 26 5.17 -11.88 2.57
C TRP A 26 5.81 -12.68 3.71
N HIS A 27 6.78 -12.08 4.40
CA HIS A 27 7.57 -12.72 5.48
C HIS A 27 8.32 -14.00 5.07
N THR A 28 8.62 -14.15 3.78
CA THR A 28 9.49 -15.21 3.27
C THR A 28 10.79 -14.64 2.71
N ARG A 29 11.77 -15.53 2.44
CA ARG A 29 13.00 -15.15 1.72
C ARG A 29 12.78 -14.93 0.21
N ALA A 30 11.57 -15.21 -0.29
CA ALA A 30 11.19 -15.03 -1.69
C ALA A 30 10.65 -13.61 -1.96
N ASP A 31 10.49 -12.77 -0.93
CA ASP A 31 10.17 -11.35 -1.09
C ASP A 31 11.41 -10.59 -1.62
N VAL A 32 11.62 -10.71 -2.93
CA VAL A 32 12.75 -10.16 -3.66
C VAL A 32 12.25 -9.41 -4.90
N PRO A 33 13.05 -8.54 -5.53
CA PRO A 33 12.59 -7.75 -6.68
C PRO A 33 12.02 -8.56 -7.86
N ALA A 34 12.40 -9.83 -8.00
CA ALA A 34 11.86 -10.72 -9.01
C ALA A 34 10.38 -11.12 -8.78
N ALA A 35 9.87 -10.98 -7.56
CA ALA A 35 8.45 -11.17 -7.22
C ALA A 35 7.60 -9.93 -7.53
N CYS A 36 8.22 -8.78 -7.83
CA CYS A 36 7.50 -7.57 -8.20
C CYS A 36 6.96 -7.65 -9.62
N GLU A 37 5.75 -7.12 -9.82
CA GLU A 37 5.10 -7.04 -11.12
C GLU A 37 4.96 -5.58 -11.56
N ALA A 38 5.45 -5.25 -12.75
CA ALA A 38 5.55 -3.88 -13.23
C ALA A 38 4.18 -3.22 -13.47
N THR A 39 3.18 -3.97 -13.94
CA THR A 39 1.84 -3.44 -14.20
C THR A 39 1.09 -3.10 -12.90
N SER A 40 1.26 -3.89 -11.84
CA SER A 40 0.74 -3.68 -10.51
C SER A 40 1.32 -2.40 -9.89
N LEU A 41 2.66 -2.25 -9.95
CA LEU A 41 3.33 -1.02 -9.51
C LEU A 41 2.82 0.21 -10.27
N ALA A 42 2.66 0.11 -11.59
CA ALA A 42 2.14 1.20 -12.41
C ALA A 42 0.67 1.52 -12.10
N GLN A 43 -0.17 0.53 -11.79
CA GLN A 43 -1.55 0.72 -11.37
C GLN A 43 -1.62 1.46 -10.03
N MET A 44 -0.81 1.07 -9.06
CA MET A 44 -0.76 1.74 -7.75
C MET A 44 -0.23 3.16 -7.86
N ALA A 45 0.77 3.41 -8.71
CA ALA A 45 1.27 4.76 -8.97
C ALA A 45 0.13 5.68 -9.48
N ARG A 46 -0.59 5.26 -10.52
CA ARG A 46 -1.73 6.03 -11.06
C ARG A 46 -2.84 6.24 -10.03
N PHE A 47 -3.14 5.23 -9.23
CA PHE A 47 -4.15 5.34 -8.17
C PHE A 47 -3.77 6.40 -7.13
N VAL A 48 -2.53 6.36 -6.63
CA VAL A 48 -2.04 7.30 -5.63
C VAL A 48 -1.96 8.71 -6.21
N GLU A 49 -1.48 8.86 -7.45
CA GLU A 49 -1.46 10.16 -8.15
C GLU A 49 -2.86 10.77 -8.25
N ALA A 50 -3.85 10.00 -8.72
CA ALA A 50 -5.23 10.45 -8.82
C ALA A 50 -5.84 10.78 -7.45
N PHE A 51 -5.50 10.02 -6.41
CA PHE A 51 -6.00 10.27 -5.06
C PHE A 51 -5.41 11.54 -4.43
N VAL A 52 -4.10 11.79 -4.61
CA VAL A 52 -3.39 12.92 -3.99
C VAL A 52 -3.63 14.23 -4.76
N PHE A 53 -3.57 14.19 -6.10
CA PHE A 53 -3.64 15.38 -6.93
C PHE A 53 -5.03 15.64 -7.52
N GLY A 54 -5.97 14.71 -7.35
CA GLY A 54 -7.29 14.73 -7.99
C GLY A 54 -7.23 14.13 -9.39
N ALA A 55 -8.29 13.42 -9.78
CA ALA A 55 -8.46 12.98 -11.17
C ALA A 55 -8.64 14.21 -12.08
N GLN A 56 -7.92 14.27 -13.19
CA GLN A 56 -8.28 15.17 -14.31
C GLN A 56 -9.59 14.70 -14.95
#